data_AF-A0A2D6E5L2-F1
#
_entry.id   AF-A0A2D6E5L2-F1
#
_cell.length_a   1.000
_cell.length_b   1.000
_cell.length_c   1.000
_cell.angle_alpha   90.00
_cell.angle_beta   90.00
_cell.angle_gamma   90.00
#
_symmetry.space_group_name_H-M   'P 1'
#
loop_
_entity.id
_entity.type
_entity.pdbx_description
1 polymer ?
#
loop_
_entity_poly.entity_id
_entity_poly.type
_entity_poly.pdbx_seq_one_letter_code
_entity_poly.pdbx_strand_id
1 'polypeptide(L)'
;MEKNSKNTKKGRSKKVHNYTFSDQTVNLNGYVAICTITGNEKRFYHSYLAGMIVKRFDNNFSLFENTYVSREGKAGNVTQNRINKVEERITKLYNKITELKAVRDELQTPSVNA
;
A
#
# COMPACT_ATOMS: atom_id res chain seq x y z
N MET A 1 -18.11 58.54 -25.74
CA MET A 1 -17.09 57.50 -25.98
C MET A 1 -16.40 57.21 -24.65
N GLU A 2 -16.93 56.29 -23.87
CA GLU A 2 -16.40 55.97 -22.54
C GLU A 2 -15.60 54.67 -22.62
N LYS A 3 -14.27 54.80 -22.60
CA LYS A 3 -13.35 53.65 -22.65
C LYS A 3 -13.25 53.04 -21.26
N ASN A 4 -14.06 52.00 -21.01
CA ASN A 4 -13.97 51.20 -19.79
C ASN A 4 -12.74 50.27 -19.88
N SER A 5 -11.64 50.67 -19.23
CA SER A 5 -10.40 49.88 -19.15
C SER A 5 -10.61 48.72 -18.17
N LYS A 6 -10.92 47.53 -18.71
CA LYS A 6 -10.99 46.29 -17.92
C LYS A 6 -9.59 45.93 -17.46
N ASN A 7 -9.32 46.17 -16.18
CA ASN A 7 -8.08 45.79 -15.52
C ASN A 7 -8.04 44.26 -15.36
N THR A 8 -7.62 43.54 -16.40
CA THR A 8 -7.44 42.09 -16.35
C THR A 8 -6.21 41.77 -15.51
N LYS A 9 -6.41 41.45 -14.23
CA LYS A 9 -5.35 40.89 -13.37
C LYS A 9 -4.79 39.65 -14.08
N LYS A 10 -3.56 39.74 -14.60
CA LYS A 10 -2.82 38.57 -15.14
C LYS A 10 -2.78 37.50 -14.04
N GLY A 11 -3.57 36.45 -14.20
CA GLY A 11 -3.57 35.31 -13.29
C GLY A 11 -2.16 34.73 -13.24
N ARG A 12 -1.59 34.59 -12.03
CA ARG A 12 -0.25 34.03 -11.83
C ARG A 12 -0.25 32.60 -12.37
N SER A 13 0.51 32.32 -13.43
CA SER A 13 0.60 30.98 -14.01
C SER A 13 1.14 30.01 -12.94
N LYS A 14 0.36 28.96 -12.62
CA LYS A 14 0.84 27.91 -11.72
C LYS A 14 2.07 27.26 -12.33
N LYS A 15 3.13 27.11 -11.52
CA LYS A 15 4.37 26.45 -11.94
C LYS A 15 4.05 25.00 -12.32
N VAL A 16 4.52 24.56 -13.48
CA VAL A 16 4.37 23.18 -13.95
C VAL A 16 5.48 22.34 -13.34
N HIS A 17 5.15 21.16 -12.80
CA HIS A 17 6.10 20.25 -12.18
C HIS A 17 5.99 18.86 -12.84
N ASN A 18 6.60 18.73 -14.01
CA ASN A 18 6.64 17.48 -14.77
C ASN A 18 7.73 16.55 -14.22
N TYR A 19 7.39 15.27 -14.10
CA TYR A 19 8.29 14.19 -13.70
C TYR A 19 8.19 13.06 -14.71
N THR A 20 9.33 12.51 -15.11
CA THR A 20 9.41 11.37 -16.03
C THR A 20 9.60 10.08 -15.24
N PHE A 21 8.65 9.17 -15.39
CA PHE A 21 8.66 7.81 -14.85
C PHE A 21 9.00 6.81 -15.97
N SER A 22 9.15 5.54 -15.63
CA SER A 22 9.51 4.48 -16.58
C SER A 22 8.44 4.27 -17.65
N ASP A 23 7.19 4.54 -17.32
CA ASP A 23 6.01 4.34 -18.17
C ASP A 23 5.52 5.64 -18.84
N GLN A 24 5.63 6.80 -18.18
CA GLN A 24 5.08 8.06 -18.69
C GLN A 24 5.66 9.31 -18.02
N THR A 25 5.41 10.47 -18.60
CA THR A 25 5.72 11.78 -17.99
C THR A 25 4.45 12.44 -17.48
N VAL A 26 4.41 12.79 -16.19
CA VAL A 26 3.22 13.31 -15.51
C VAL A 26 3.51 14.64 -14.81
N ASN A 27 2.56 15.58 -14.90
CA ASN A 27 2.58 16.77 -14.07
C ASN A 27 2.02 16.46 -12.69
N LEU A 28 2.88 16.43 -11.67
CA LEU A 28 2.47 16.12 -10.31
C LEU A 28 2.02 17.35 -9.51
N ASN A 29 1.98 18.54 -10.11
CA ASN A 29 1.59 19.75 -9.38
C ASN A 29 0.13 19.70 -8.93
N GLY A 30 -0.08 19.57 -7.62
CA GLY A 30 -1.42 19.45 -7.04
C GLY A 30 -2.12 18.13 -7.36
N TYR A 31 -1.36 17.11 -7.75
CA TYR A 31 -1.91 15.78 -8.04
C TYR A 31 -2.62 15.21 -6.81
N VAL A 32 -3.77 14.59 -7.05
CA VAL A 32 -4.62 13.95 -6.04
C VAL A 32 -4.65 12.46 -6.32
N ALA A 33 -4.03 11.67 -5.45
CA ALA A 33 -4.03 10.23 -5.55
C ALA A 33 -5.30 9.66 -4.91
N ILE A 34 -5.87 8.62 -5.50
CA ILE A 34 -7.04 7.93 -4.96
C ILE A 34 -6.58 6.63 -4.31
N CYS A 35 -6.94 6.42 -3.04
CA CYS A 35 -6.67 5.17 -2.36
C CYS A 35 -7.49 4.03 -2.99
N THR A 36 -6.85 2.97 -3.45
CA THR A 36 -7.56 1.86 -4.13
C THR A 36 -8.45 1.04 -3.21
N ILE A 37 -8.18 1.06 -1.89
CA ILE A 37 -8.99 0.34 -0.89
C ILE A 37 -10.16 1.19 -0.41
N THR A 38 -9.92 2.45 -0.04
CA THR A 38 -10.94 3.28 0.62
C THR A 38 -11.63 4.24 -0.33
N GLY A 39 -11.14 4.43 -1.55
CA GLY A 39 -11.62 5.45 -2.49
C GLY A 39 -11.29 6.89 -2.08
N ASN A 40 -10.68 7.10 -0.91
CA ASN A 40 -10.39 8.44 -0.39
C ASN A 40 -9.28 9.10 -1.20
N GLU A 41 -9.50 10.37 -1.50
CA GLU A 41 -8.51 11.24 -2.11
C GLU A 41 -7.41 11.62 -1.12
N LYS A 42 -6.17 11.66 -1.60
CA LYS A 42 -5.03 12.20 -0.89
C LYS A 42 -4.19 13.09 -1.77
N ARG A 43 -4.02 14.33 -1.32
CA ARG A 43 -3.13 15.30 -1.96
C ARG A 43 -1.70 15.08 -1.48
N PHE A 44 -0.77 15.11 -2.43
CA PHE A 44 0.66 15.04 -2.14
C PHE A 44 1.36 16.28 -2.68
N TYR A 45 2.44 16.66 -1.99
CA TYR A 45 3.39 17.59 -2.56
C TYR A 45 4.19 16.89 -3.67
N HIS A 46 4.35 17.54 -4.81
CA HIS A 46 4.83 16.91 -6.05
C HIS A 46 6.19 16.19 -5.89
N SER A 47 7.16 16.79 -5.18
CA SER A 47 8.48 16.20 -5.00
C SER A 47 8.45 14.98 -4.07
N TYR A 48 7.59 15.02 -3.05
CA TYR A 48 7.39 13.90 -2.15
C TYR A 48 6.72 12.73 -2.89
N LEU A 49 5.71 13.01 -3.72
CA LEU A 49 5.06 11.99 -4.53
C LEU A 49 6.03 11.33 -5.51
N ALA A 50 6.80 12.12 -6.27
CA ALA A 50 7.80 11.61 -7.19
C ALA A 50 8.81 10.68 -6.49
N GLY A 51 9.35 11.12 -5.34
CA GLY A 51 10.28 10.29 -4.55
C GLY A 51 9.64 9.02 -3.99
N MET A 52 8.34 9.04 -3.67
CA MET A 52 7.61 7.85 -3.23
C MET A 52 7.44 6.84 -4.38
N ILE A 53 7.07 7.30 -5.57
CA ILE A 53 6.87 6.45 -6.76
C ILE A 53 8.18 5.76 -7.13
N VAL A 54 9.29 6.51 -7.17
CA VAL A 54 10.63 5.95 -7.42
C VAL A 54 10.99 4.86 -6.42
N LYS A 55 10.78 5.10 -5.12
CA LYS A 55 11.27 4.19 -4.06
C LYS A 55 10.39 2.99 -3.78
N ARG A 56 9.08 3.09 -4.02
CA ARG A 56 8.10 2.09 -3.55
C ARG A 56 7.30 1.44 -4.67
N PHE A 57 7.32 2.02 -5.86
CA PHE A 57 6.56 1.58 -7.02
C PHE A 57 7.48 1.47 -8.23
N ASP A 58 8.76 1.14 -8.01
CA ASP A 58 9.77 0.86 -9.03
C ASP A 58 9.85 1.91 -10.16
N ASN A 59 9.68 3.18 -9.79
CA ASN A 59 9.63 4.30 -10.75
C ASN A 59 8.57 4.12 -11.85
N ASN A 60 7.44 3.47 -11.54
CA ASN A 60 6.33 3.22 -12.44
C ASN A 60 5.05 3.92 -11.92
N PHE A 61 4.53 4.87 -12.71
CA PHE A 61 3.39 5.69 -12.32
C PHE A 61 2.07 4.92 -12.38
N SER A 62 1.84 4.12 -13.42
CA SER A 62 0.65 3.26 -13.52
C SER A 62 0.57 2.26 -12.37
N LEU A 63 1.71 1.69 -11.93
CA LEU A 63 1.75 0.81 -10.77
C LEU A 63 1.31 1.57 -9.51
N PHE A 64 1.76 2.81 -9.34
CA PHE A 64 1.31 3.66 -8.25
C PHE A 64 -0.21 3.91 -8.31
N GLU A 65 -0.78 4.34 -9.43
CA GLU A 65 -2.23 4.58 -9.53
C GLU A 65 -3.06 3.32 -9.23
N ASN A 66 -2.62 2.16 -9.71
CA ASN A 66 -3.36 0.91 -9.55
C ASN A 66 -3.23 0.26 -8.18
N THR A 67 -2.20 0.60 -7.39
CA THR A 67 -1.90 -0.11 -6.14
C THR A 67 -1.73 0.80 -4.93
N TYR A 68 -1.86 2.11 -5.10
CA TYR A 68 -1.67 3.06 -4.01
C TYR A 68 -2.73 2.87 -2.91
N VAL A 69 -2.24 2.58 -1.70
CA VAL A 69 -3.06 2.47 -0.49
C VAL A 69 -2.63 3.51 0.53
N SER A 70 -3.58 4.34 0.97
CA SER A 70 -3.39 5.32 2.03
C SER A 70 -3.12 4.65 3.38
N ARG A 71 -2.64 5.43 4.37
CA ARG A 71 -2.41 4.91 5.73
C ARG A 71 -3.70 4.35 6.34
N GLU A 72 -4.83 5.01 6.10
CA GLU A 72 -6.15 4.59 6.58
C GLU A 72 -6.59 3.27 5.93
N GLY A 73 -6.39 3.12 4.61
CA GLY A 73 -6.67 1.86 3.92
C GLY A 73 -5.80 0.70 4.40
N LYS A 74 -4.57 0.98 4.83
CA LYS A 74 -3.71 -0.03 5.48
C LYS A 74 -4.20 -0.39 6.87
N ALA A 75 -4.72 0.57 7.63
CA ALA A 75 -5.28 0.33 8.95
C ALA A 75 -6.50 -0.59 8.92
N GLY A 76 -7.34 -0.48 7.87
CA GLY A 76 -8.49 -1.39 7.67
C GLY A 76 -8.10 -2.88 7.54
N ASN A 77 -6.88 -3.17 7.06
CA ASN A 77 -6.37 -4.53 6.92
C ASN A 77 -5.62 -5.06 8.17
N VAL A 78 -5.50 -4.27 9.23
CA VAL A 78 -4.78 -4.70 10.45
C VAL A 78 -5.48 -5.88 11.11
N THR A 79 -6.82 -5.88 11.13
CA THR A 79 -7.61 -6.98 11.67
C THR A 79 -7.41 -8.26 10.86
N GLN A 80 -7.50 -8.20 9.53
CA GLN A 80 -7.30 -9.37 8.67
C GLN A 80 -5.87 -9.92 8.77
N ASN A 81 -4.86 -9.06 8.76
CA ASN A 81 -3.47 -9.47 8.95
C ASN A 81 -3.24 -10.13 10.31
N ARG A 82 -3.95 -9.66 11.35
CA ARG A 82 -3.90 -10.28 12.69
C ARG A 82 -4.58 -11.64 12.69
N ILE A 83 -5.73 -11.79 12.03
CA ILE A 83 -6.43 -13.07 11.85
C ILE A 83 -5.50 -14.07 11.17
N ASN A 84 -4.94 -13.71 10.01
CA ASN A 84 -4.04 -14.60 9.26
C ASN A 84 -2.84 -15.06 10.12
N LYS A 85 -2.22 -14.15 10.89
CA LYS A 85 -1.12 -14.50 11.80
C LYS A 85 -1.55 -15.45 12.94
N VAL A 86 -2.77 -15.29 13.44
CA VAL A 86 -3.32 -16.20 14.46
C VAL A 86 -3.60 -17.56 13.84
N GLU A 87 -4.17 -17.62 12.64
CA GLU A 87 -4.41 -18.87 11.90
C GLU A 87 -3.10 -19.63 11.63
N GLU A 88 -2.07 -18.95 11.13
CA GLU A 88 -0.74 -19.55 10.94
C GLU A 88 -0.18 -20.14 12.24
N ARG A 89 -0.38 -19.45 13.37
CA ARG A 89 0.07 -19.92 14.68
C ARG A 89 -0.73 -21.13 15.15
N ILE A 90 -2.04 -21.13 14.93
CA ILE A 90 -2.92 -22.26 15.23
C ILE A 90 -2.46 -23.49 14.44
N THR A 91 -2.23 -23.37 13.13
CA THR A 91 -1.76 -24.48 12.28
C THR A 91 -0.43 -25.04 12.79
N LYS A 92 0.54 -24.18 13.11
CA LYS A 92 1.83 -24.61 13.66
C LYS A 92 1.68 -25.38 14.98
N LEU A 93 0.82 -24.90 15.87
CA LEU A 93 0.57 -25.55 17.15
C LEU A 93 -0.13 -26.90 16.96
N TYR A 94 -1.10 -27.00 16.06
CA TYR A 94 -1.75 -28.27 15.73
C TYR A 94 -0.74 -29.29 15.19
N ASN A 95 0.11 -28.89 14.26
CA ASN A 95 1.17 -29.77 13.74
C ASN A 95 2.07 -30.25 14.89
N LYS A 96 2.44 -29.34 15.80
CA LYS A 96 3.27 -29.71 16.93
C LYS A 96 2.59 -30.68 17.90
N ILE A 97 1.29 -30.49 18.14
CA ILE A 97 0.50 -31.43 18.96
C ILE A 97 0.46 -32.80 18.29
N THR A 98 0.30 -32.87 16.98
CA THR A 98 0.29 -34.13 16.22
C THR A 98 1.63 -34.85 16.34
N GLU A 99 2.75 -34.15 16.16
CA GLU A 99 4.09 -34.71 16.39
C GLU A 99 4.25 -35.26 17.81
N LEU A 100 3.86 -34.49 18.82
CA LEU A 100 3.97 -34.90 20.22
C LEU A 100 3.08 -36.10 20.57
N LYS A 101 1.90 -36.21 19.95
CA LYS A 101 1.04 -37.40 20.09
C LYS A 101 1.70 -38.64 19.51
N ALA A 102 2.31 -38.53 18.32
CA ALA A 102 3.04 -39.65 17.71
C ALA A 102 4.19 -40.12 18.62
N VAL A 103 5.01 -39.19 19.13
CA VAL A 103 6.09 -39.51 20.08
C VAL A 103 5.56 -40.16 21.36
N ARG A 104 4.45 -39.64 21.91
CA ARG A 104 3.82 -40.26 23.09
C ARG A 104 3.41 -41.69 22.79
N ASP A 105 2.80 -41.94 21.63
CA ASP A 105 2.29 -43.27 21.26
C ASP A 105 3.45 -44.27 21.05
N GLU A 106 4.57 -43.83 20.47
CA GLU A 106 5.82 -44.62 20.38
C GLU A 106 6.37 -45.00 21.76
N LEU A 107 6.33 -44.08 22.73
CA LEU A 107 6.78 -44.33 24.10
C LEU A 107 5.79 -45.17 24.91
N GLN A 108 4.50 -45.15 24.55
CA GLN A 108 3.44 -45.89 25.22
C GLN A 108 3.23 -47.29 24.67
N THR A 109 3.64 -47.59 23.42
CA THR A 109 3.69 -48.97 22.96
C THR A 109 4.63 -49.74 23.87
N PRO A 110 4.14 -50.68 24.71
CA PRO A 110 5.02 -51.43 25.56
C PRO A 110 5.96 -52.20 24.65
N SER A 111 7.25 -52.16 25.01
CA SER A 111 8.28 -53.11 24.55
C SER A 111 7.80 -54.52 24.91
N VAL A 112 6.90 -55.07 24.09
CA VAL A 112 6.49 -56.47 24.14
C VAL A 112 7.30 -57.16 23.07
N ASN A 113 8.22 -58.00 23.55
CA ASN A 113 9.10 -58.96 22.87
C ASN A 113 10.47 -58.38 22.50
N ALA A 114 11.61 -58.92 22.95
CA ALA A 114 11.92 -60.26 23.48
C ALA A 114 13.06 -60.21 24.51
#